data_AF-A0A2M9THE1-F1
#
_entry.id   AF-A0A2M9THE1-F1
#
_cell.length_a   1.000
_cell.length_b   1.000
_cell.length_c   1.000
_cell.angle_alpha   90.00
_cell.angle_beta   90.00
_cell.angle_gamma   90.00
#
_symmetry.space_group_name_H-M   'P 1'
#
loop_
_entity.id
_entity.type
_entity.pdbx_description
1 polymer ?
#
loop_
_entity_poly.entity_id
_entity_poly.type
_entity_poly.pdbx_seq_one_letter_code
_entity_poly.pdbx_strand_id
1 'polypeptide(L)' 'MNDNVTPLPSELHAAASRAVDEALAELASMPATARYQVDLERFGTPEKALKAVAVRAREAQALLEAAKEIAKQEKEE' A
#
# COMPACT_ATOMS: atom_id res chain seq x y z
N MET A 1 24.89 5.01 21.97
CA MET A 1 23.57 4.52 22.43
C MET A 1 23.14 3.51 21.39
N ASN A 2 23.21 2.22 21.72
CA ASN A 2 22.81 1.15 20.80
C ASN A 2 21.29 1.00 20.92
N ASP A 3 20.57 1.39 19.87
CA ASP A 3 19.16 1.06 19.71
C ASP A 3 19.04 -0.46 19.58
N ASN A 4 18.76 -1.13 20.70
CA ASN A 4 18.31 -2.52 20.73
C ASN A 4 16.89 -2.58 20.17
N VAL A 5 16.74 -2.45 18.86
CA VAL A 5 15.55 -2.91 18.17
C VAL A 5 15.65 -4.43 18.11
N THR A 6 15.05 -5.11 19.09
CA THR A 6 14.88 -6.56 19.03
C THR A 6 14.07 -6.85 17.77
N PRO A 7 14.62 -7.51 16.74
CA PRO A 7 13.83 -7.87 15.56
C PRO A 7 12.67 -8.75 16.02
N LEU A 8 11.47 -8.54 15.46
CA LEU A 8 10.36 -9.41 15.81
C LEU A 8 10.75 -10.86 15.46
N PRO A 9 10.33 -11.85 16.28
CA PRO A 9 10.44 -13.26 15.91
C PRO A 9 9.95 -13.48 14.47
N SER A 10 10.70 -14.26 13.67
CA SER A 10 10.42 -14.47 12.24
C SER A 10 9.00 -14.94 11.94
N GLU A 11 8.40 -15.69 12.87
CA GLU A 11 7.01 -16.15 12.79
C GLU A 11 6.00 -14.99 12.90
N LEU A 12 6.29 -13.98 13.73
CA LEU A 12 5.45 -12.77 13.84
C LEU A 12 5.62 -11.86 12.60
N HIS A 13 6.81 -11.81 12.01
CA HIS A 13 7.00 -11.13 10.73
C HIS A 13 6.21 -11.79 9.59
N ALA A 14 6.23 -13.12 9.49
CA ALA A 14 5.48 -13.85 8.47
C ALA A 14 3.95 -13.70 8.65
N ALA A 15 3.46 -13.76 9.89
CA ALA A 15 2.04 -13.54 10.19
C ALA A 15 1.61 -12.10 9.88
N ALA A 16 2.42 -11.11 10.24
CA ALA A 16 2.15 -9.71 9.93
C ALA A 16 2.16 -9.45 8.41
N SER A 17 3.11 -10.04 7.68
CA SER A 17 3.15 -9.93 6.21
C SER A 17 1.88 -10.49 5.56
N ARG A 18 1.44 -11.70 5.97
CA ARG A 18 0.20 -12.29 5.45
C ARG A 18 -1.03 -11.44 5.76
N ALA A 19 -1.13 -10.93 6.99
CA ALA A 19 -2.24 -10.07 7.39
C ALA A 19 -2.25 -8.76 6.56
N VAL A 20 -1.08 -8.21 6.24
CA VAL A 20 -0.95 -7.05 5.35
C VAL A 20 -1.36 -7.42 3.92
N ASP A 21 -0.90 -8.55 3.39
CA ASP A 21 -1.25 -9.00 2.04
C ASP A 21 -2.76 -9.26 1.89
N GLU A 22 -3.38 -9.87 2.89
CA GLU A 22 -4.84 -10.09 2.94
C GLU A 22 -5.60 -8.76 2.99
N ALA A 23 -5.17 -7.82 3.84
CA ALA A 23 -5.79 -6.50 3.92
C ALA A 23 -5.63 -5.71 2.61
N LEU A 24 -4.49 -5.84 1.93
CA LEU A 24 -4.26 -5.21 0.63
C LEU A 24 -5.14 -5.82 -0.47
N ALA A 25 -5.30 -7.15 -0.47
CA ALA A 25 -6.17 -7.85 -1.41
C ALA A 25 -7.65 -7.47 -1.21
N GLU A 26 -8.10 -7.39 0.04
CA GLU A 26 -9.44 -6.92 0.39
C GLU A 26 -9.65 -5.49 -0.09
N LEU A 27 -8.71 -4.58 0.22
CA LEU A 27 -8.77 -3.19 -0.20
C LEU A 27 -8.79 -3.02 -1.73
N ALA A 28 -8.09 -3.88 -2.48
CA ALA A 28 -8.10 -3.88 -3.94
C ALA A 28 -9.47 -4.26 -4.51
N SER A 29 -10.19 -5.17 -3.84
CA SER A 29 -11.52 -5.64 -4.25
C SER A 29 -12.64 -4.65 -3.89
N MET A 30 -12.40 -3.75 -2.94
CA MET A 30 -13.39 -2.76 -2.50
C MET A 30 -13.68 -1.71 -3.59
N PRO A 31 -14.96 -1.32 -3.78
CA PRO A 31 -15.32 -0.18 -4.61
C PRO A 31 -14.63 1.12 -4.13
N ALA A 32 -14.32 2.03 -5.07
CA ALA A 32 -13.65 3.30 -4.74
C ALA A 32 -14.43 4.15 -3.73
N THR A 33 -15.77 4.09 -3.77
CA THR A 33 -16.65 4.79 -2.83
C THR A 33 -16.52 4.24 -1.40
N ALA A 34 -16.44 2.92 -1.24
CA ALA A 34 -16.24 2.29 0.07
C ALA A 34 -14.85 2.60 0.64
N ARG A 35 -13.81 2.59 -0.20
CA ARG A 35 -12.46 3.01 0.21
C ARG A 35 -12.42 4.46 0.68
N TYR A 36 -13.09 5.36 -0.03
CA TYR A 36 -13.19 6.77 0.37
C TYR A 36 -13.93 6.95 1.71
N GLN A 37 -14.96 6.15 1.99
CA GLN A 37 -15.64 6.17 3.29
C GLN A 37 -14.70 5.75 4.43
N VAL A 38 -13.91 4.69 4.23
CA VAL A 38 -12.89 4.27 5.21
C VAL A 38 -11.85 5.37 5.44
N ASP A 39 -11.39 6.04 4.38
CA ASP A 39 -10.48 7.18 4.52
C ASP A 39 -11.13 8.35 5.27
N LEU A 40 -12.40 8.63 5.00
CA LEU A 40 -13.14 9.70 5.68
C LEU A 40 -13.28 9.40 7.18
N GLU A 41 -13.60 8.16 7.55
CA GLU A 41 -13.66 7.70 8.94
C GLU A 41 -12.29 7.80 9.62
N ARG A 42 -11.22 7.40 8.91
CA ARG A 42 -9.85 7.42 9.44
C ARG A 42 -9.29 8.83 9.64
N PHE A 43 -9.53 9.74 8.70
CA PHE A 43 -8.89 11.06 8.68
C PHE A 43 -9.81 12.19 9.18
N GLY A 44 -11.11 11.93 9.34
CA GLY A 44 -12.10 12.81 9.96
C GLY A 44 -12.54 14.01 9.12
N THR A 45 -11.89 14.29 7.99
CA THR A 45 -12.31 15.36 7.07
C THR A 45 -12.21 14.94 5.60
N PRO A 46 -13.11 15.43 4.73
CA PRO A 46 -13.05 15.16 3.29
C PRO A 46 -11.73 15.56 2.64
N GLU A 47 -11.15 16.70 3.05
CA GLU A 47 -9.87 17.18 2.49
C GLU A 47 -8.73 16.18 2.75
N LYS A 48 -8.62 15.66 3.97
CA LYS A 48 -7.57 14.69 4.31
C LYS A 48 -7.81 13.34 3.64
N ALA A 49 -9.07 12.90 3.53
CA ALA A 49 -9.43 11.69 2.80
C ALA A 49 -9.08 11.80 1.31
N LEU A 50 -9.42 12.91 0.67
CA LEU A 50 -9.06 13.18 -0.73
C LEU A 50 -7.53 13.26 -0.92
N LYS A 51 -6.79 13.84 0.04
CA LYS A 51 -5.33 13.82 0.02
C LYS A 51 -4.78 12.39 0.06
N ALA A 52 -5.33 11.52 0.89
CA ALA A 52 -4.94 10.11 0.93
C ALA A 52 -5.22 9.38 -0.40
N VAL A 53 -6.38 9.63 -1.02
CA VAL A 53 -6.71 9.12 -2.36
C VAL A 53 -5.69 9.59 -3.40
N ALA A 54 -5.36 10.88 -3.40
CA ALA A 54 -4.41 11.47 -4.35
C ALA A 54 -2.99 10.91 -4.20
N VAL A 55 -2.54 10.66 -2.96
CA VAL A 55 -1.23 10.03 -2.71
C VAL A 55 -1.21 8.62 -3.30
N ARG A 56 -2.21 7.79 -3.02
CA ARG A 56 -2.28 6.42 -3.56
C ARG A 56 -2.34 6.40 -5.09
N ALA A 57 -3.04 7.35 -5.72
CA ALA A 57 -3.08 7.46 -7.17
C ALA A 57 -1.69 7.76 -7.77
N ARG A 58 -0.92 8.65 -7.13
CA ARG A 58 0.46 8.96 -7.54
C ARG A 58 1.39 7.77 -7.37
N GLU A 59 1.29 7.05 -6.25
CA GLU A 59 2.07 5.84 -5.99
C GLU A 59 1.76 4.74 -7.02
N ALA A 60 0.48 4.52 -7.32
CA ALA A 60 0.07 3.56 -8.35
C ALA A 60 0.60 3.93 -9.74
N GLN A 61 0.62 5.23 -10.08
CA GLN A 61 1.22 5.70 -11.34
C GLN A 61 2.74 5.44 -11.37
N ALA A 62 3.46 5.71 -10.28
CA ALA A 62 4.89 5.45 -10.19
C ALA A 62 5.20 3.95 -10.33
N LEU A 63 4.40 3.08 -9.69
CA LEU A 63 4.52 1.63 -9.83
C LEU A 63 4.26 1.17 -11.27
N LEU A 64 3.27 1.75 -11.95
CA LEU A 64 2.99 1.43 -13.35
C LEU A 64 4.16 1.82 -14.27
N GLU A 65 4.76 2.99 -14.08
CA GLU A 65 5.94 3.39 -14.87
C GLU A 65 7.14 2.48 -14.60
N ALA A 66 7.42 2.15 -13.33
CA ALA A 66 8.47 1.19 -12.99
C ALA A 66 8.22 -0.19 -13.62
N ALA A 67 6.98 -0.68 -13.61
CA ALA A 67 6.62 -1.96 -14.22
C ALA A 67 6.82 -1.94 -15.75
N LYS A 68 6.52 -0.82 -16.42
CA LYS A 68 6.79 -0.66 -17.87
C LYS A 68 8.28 -0.67 -18.18
N GLU A 69 9.09 -0.03 -17.33
CA GLU A 69 10.55 -0.03 -17.49
C GLU A 69 11.13 -1.44 -17.35
N ILE A 70 10.71 -2.20 -16.34
CA ILE A 70 11.13 -3.60 -16.14
C ILE A 70 10.70 -4.46 -17.35
N ALA A 71 9.43 -4.38 -17.75
CA ALA A 71 8.91 -5.15 -18.89
C ALA A 71 9.59 -4.80 -20.23
N LYS A 72 10.17 -3.59 -20.34
CA LYS A 72 10.97 -3.20 -21.50
C LYS A 72 12.36 -3.85 -21.45
N GLN A 73 12.99 -3.89 -20.27
CA GLN A 73 14.30 -4.53 -20.07
C GLN A 73 14.23 -6.04 -20.35
N GLU A 74 13.18 -6.72 -19.90
CA GLU A 74 12.97 -8.16 -20.13
C GLU A 74 12.74 -8.54 -21.61
N LYS A 75 12.40 -7.57 -22.47
CA LYS A 75 12.24 -7.79 -23.93
C LYS A 75 13.52 -7.53 -24.73
N GLU A 76 14.50 -6.89 -24.11
CA GLU A 76 15.79 -6.55 -24.73
C GLU A 76 16.90 -7.56 -24.36
N GLU A 77 16.63 -8.48 -23.42
CA GLU A 77 17.40 -9.71 -23.13
C GLU A 77 16.91 -10.92 -23.95
#